data_AF-A0A7Y5GZ43-F1
#
_entry.id   AF-A0A7Y5GZ43-F1
#
_cell.length_a   1.000
_cell.length_b   1.000
_cell.length_c   1.000
_cell.angle_alpha   90.00
_cell.angle_beta   90.00
_cell.angle_gamma   90.00
#
_symmetry.space_group_name_H-M   'P 1'
#
loop_
_entity.id
_entity.type
_entity.pdbx_description
1 polymer ?
#
loop_
_entity_poly.entity_id
_entity_poly.type
_entity_poly.pdbx_seq_one_letter_code
_entity_poly.pdbx_strand_id
1 'polypeptide(L)'
;MTLPGLTEEEHENLCRRCGSSCHWAVPVNGLPVVVDELHCTYLARDPDGRFRCTVYETRFEVAPWCRTAEQALEHGLLAQDCPYAKHRSGYRGKVTLHPRLQKTVEPAIRAEILRTGVPNGASLAGALRFLHRTGPETFKFKYDADNERHMPVVIHDVDEDGED
;
A
#
# COMPACT_ATOMS: atom_id res chain seq x y z
N MET A 1 15.85 -16.59 -0.69
CA MET A 1 16.24 -17.92 -0.17
C MET A 1 14.95 -18.69 -0.08
N THR A 2 14.71 -19.63 -1.01
CA THR A 2 13.45 -20.35 -1.10
C THR A 2 13.14 -21.08 0.21
N LEU A 3 11.85 -21.24 0.53
CA LEU A 3 11.45 -22.14 1.61
C LEU A 3 12.10 -23.53 1.37
N PRO A 4 12.58 -24.20 2.44
CA PRO A 4 13.33 -25.45 2.28
C PRO A 4 12.59 -26.46 1.42
N GLY A 5 13.25 -26.93 0.35
CA GLY A 5 12.71 -27.94 -0.56
C GLY A 5 11.89 -27.42 -1.74
N LEU A 6 11.79 -26.09 -1.94
CA LEU A 6 11.16 -25.50 -3.13
C LEU A 6 12.20 -24.89 -4.08
N THR A 7 11.95 -25.04 -5.39
CA THR A 7 12.57 -24.23 -6.44
C THR A 7 12.10 -22.78 -6.35
N GLU A 8 12.78 -21.87 -7.07
CA GLU A 8 12.40 -20.47 -7.12
C GLU A 8 10.99 -20.29 -7.72
N GLU A 9 10.67 -21.01 -8.79
CA GLU A 9 9.35 -20.99 -9.41
C GLU A 9 8.25 -21.47 -8.44
N GLU A 10 8.48 -22.61 -7.77
CA GLU A 10 7.53 -23.13 -6.78
C GLU A 10 7.33 -22.15 -5.62
N HIS A 11 8.39 -21.47 -5.20
CA HIS A 11 8.34 -20.45 -4.16
C HIS A 11 7.54 -19.24 -4.61
N GLU A 12 7.77 -18.70 -5.81
CA GLU A 12 7.01 -17.58 -6.35
C GLU A 12 5.52 -17.94 -6.57
N ASN A 13 5.24 -19.20 -6.92
CA ASN A 13 3.87 -19.72 -7.07
C ASN A 13 3.08 -19.82 -5.77
N LEU A 14 3.71 -19.66 -4.60
CA LEU A 14 2.99 -19.54 -3.32
C LEU A 14 2.20 -18.23 -3.20
N CYS A 15 2.53 -17.22 -4.03
CA CYS A 15 1.80 -15.97 -4.05
C CYS A 15 0.37 -16.17 -4.55
N ARG A 16 -0.60 -16.15 -3.62
CA ARG A 16 -2.04 -16.27 -3.92
C ARG A 16 -2.65 -15.08 -4.66
N ARG A 17 -1.84 -14.05 -4.98
CA ARG A 17 -2.31 -12.81 -5.62
C ARG A 17 -3.49 -12.16 -4.88
N CYS A 18 -3.43 -12.16 -3.54
CA CYS A 18 -4.47 -11.60 -2.68
C CYS A 18 -4.53 -10.07 -2.69
N GLY A 19 -3.48 -9.41 -3.19
CA GLY A 19 -3.36 -7.95 -3.19
C GLY A 19 -2.86 -7.37 -1.87
N SER A 20 -3.27 -7.88 -0.71
CA SER A 20 -2.99 -7.26 0.61
C SER A 20 -1.50 -6.98 0.87
N SER A 21 -0.58 -7.87 0.48
CA SER A 21 0.86 -7.63 0.63
C SER A 21 1.38 -6.49 -0.27
N CYS A 22 0.74 -6.27 -1.42
CA CYS A 22 1.04 -5.20 -2.38
C CYS A 22 0.30 -3.89 -2.06
N HIS A 23 -0.51 -3.86 -1.01
CA HIS A 23 -1.07 -2.62 -0.48
C HIS A 23 -0.15 -2.02 0.59
N TRP A 24 -0.17 -0.70 0.68
CA TRP A 24 0.39 0.04 1.79
C TRP A 24 -0.59 -0.07 2.95
N ALA A 25 -0.07 -0.52 4.10
CA ALA A 25 -0.84 -0.59 5.31
C ALA A 25 -0.62 0.68 6.13
N VAL A 26 -1.69 1.20 6.70
CA VAL A 26 -1.65 2.36 7.60
C VAL A 26 -1.78 1.84 9.03
N PRO A 27 -0.85 2.18 9.94
CA PRO A 27 -0.94 1.74 11.32
C PRO A 27 -2.11 2.44 12.02
N VAL A 28 -3.05 1.64 12.54
CA VAL A 28 -4.15 2.12 13.39
C VAL A 28 -4.06 1.40 14.72
N ASN A 29 -3.74 2.11 15.80
CA ASN A 29 -3.51 1.51 17.13
C ASN A 29 -2.52 0.33 17.10
N GLY A 30 -1.45 0.44 16.31
CA GLY A 30 -0.43 -0.60 16.14
C GLY A 30 -0.84 -1.77 15.23
N LEU A 31 -2.03 -1.73 14.62
CA LEU A 31 -2.48 -2.72 13.64
C LEU A 31 -2.21 -2.19 12.21
N PRO A 32 -1.45 -2.91 11.36
CA PRO A 32 -1.23 -2.51 9.98
C PRO A 32 -2.47 -2.78 9.12
N VAL A 33 -3.31 -1.76 8.93
CA VAL A 33 -4.59 -1.87 8.22
C VAL A 33 -4.41 -1.60 6.73
N VAL A 34 -4.86 -2.54 5.89
CA VAL A 34 -4.93 -2.38 4.43
C VAL A 34 -6.13 -1.54 4.05
N VAL A 35 -5.92 -0.63 3.11
CA VAL A 35 -6.96 0.18 2.47
C VAL A 35 -6.86 -0.05 0.96
N ASP A 36 -7.97 -0.44 0.33
CA ASP A 36 -7.99 -0.80 -1.10
C ASP A 36 -7.45 0.31 -2.01
N GLU A 37 -7.70 1.57 -1.69
CA GLU A 37 -7.19 2.70 -2.46
C GLU A 37 -5.67 2.93 -2.29
N LEU A 38 -5.06 2.40 -1.23
CA LEU A 38 -3.64 2.57 -0.92
C LEU A 38 -2.84 1.37 -1.40
N HIS A 39 -2.76 1.21 -2.71
CA HIS A 39 -2.04 0.10 -3.34
C HIS A 39 -0.74 0.53 -4.02
N CYS A 40 0.14 -0.44 -4.30
CA CYS A 40 1.27 -0.24 -5.20
C CYS A 40 0.78 0.25 -6.57
N THR A 41 1.50 1.19 -7.19
CA THR A 41 1.16 1.76 -8.51
C THR A 41 1.05 0.69 -9.62
N TYR A 42 1.79 -0.42 -9.49
CA TYR A 42 1.77 -1.54 -10.42
C TYR A 42 0.75 -2.64 -10.07
N LEU A 43 -0.03 -2.46 -8.99
CA LEU A 43 -1.09 -3.41 -8.65
C LEU A 43 -2.33 -3.13 -9.51
N ALA A 44 -2.73 -4.13 -10.28
CA ALA A 44 -3.94 -4.11 -11.09
C ALA A 44 -4.85 -5.30 -10.75
N ARG A 45 -6.02 -5.35 -11.37
CA ARG A 45 -6.86 -6.56 -11.42
C ARG A 45 -6.78 -7.21 -12.80
N ASP A 46 -6.78 -8.53 -12.83
CA ASP A 46 -6.97 -9.31 -14.06
C ASP A 46 -8.47 -9.33 -14.45
N PRO A 47 -8.83 -9.84 -15.64
CA PRO A 47 -10.24 -9.92 -16.08
C PRO A 47 -11.15 -10.74 -15.15
N ASP A 48 -10.59 -11.69 -14.39
CA ASP A 48 -11.31 -12.50 -13.40
C ASP A 48 -11.45 -11.78 -12.04
N GLY A 49 -10.95 -10.55 -11.95
CA GLY A 49 -10.99 -9.71 -10.75
C GLY A 49 -9.90 -10.04 -9.72
N ARG A 50 -8.98 -10.97 -9.97
CA ARG A 50 -7.85 -11.24 -9.06
C ARG A 50 -6.79 -10.15 -9.20
N PHE A 51 -6.01 -9.92 -8.15
CA PHE A 51 -4.92 -8.96 -8.27
C PHE A 51 -3.79 -9.50 -9.15
N ARG A 52 -3.06 -8.59 -9.80
CA ARG A 52 -1.87 -8.90 -10.58
C ARG A 52 -0.89 -7.74 -10.51
N CYS A 53 0.39 -8.02 -10.32
CA CYS A 53 1.44 -7.04 -10.53
C CYS A 53 1.70 -6.93 -12.04
N THR A 54 1.59 -5.73 -12.61
CA THR A 54 1.78 -5.53 -14.06
C THR A 54 3.24 -5.64 -14.50
N VAL A 55 4.17 -5.62 -13.55
CA VAL A 55 5.62 -5.65 -13.79
C VAL A 55 6.30 -6.78 -13.03
N TYR A 56 5.60 -7.88 -12.75
CA TYR A 56 6.08 -8.92 -11.82
C TYR A 56 7.49 -9.43 -12.16
N GLU A 57 7.74 -9.78 -13.41
CA GLU A 57 9.03 -10.35 -13.85
C GLU A 57 10.21 -9.37 -13.70
N THR A 58 9.97 -8.06 -13.89
CA THR A 58 11.00 -7.02 -13.80
C THR A 58 10.85 -6.15 -12.54
N ARG A 59 10.10 -6.63 -11.54
CA ARG A 59 9.64 -5.81 -10.40
C ARG A 59 10.76 -5.16 -9.62
N PHE A 60 11.90 -5.82 -9.45
CA PHE A 60 13.02 -5.26 -8.71
C PHE A 60 13.81 -4.21 -9.50
N GLU A 61 13.69 -4.21 -10.83
CA GLU A 61 14.31 -3.22 -11.71
C GLU A 61 13.47 -1.94 -11.75
N VAL A 62 12.15 -2.07 -11.93
CA VAL A 62 11.25 -0.92 -12.12
C VAL A 62 10.67 -0.39 -10.81
N ALA A 63 10.63 -1.22 -9.76
CA ALA A 63 10.14 -0.88 -8.44
C ALA A 63 11.21 -1.23 -7.39
N PRO A 64 12.26 -0.40 -7.23
CA PRO A 64 13.34 -0.68 -6.28
C PRO A 64 12.88 -0.71 -4.80
N TRP A 65 11.68 -0.21 -4.51
CA TRP A 65 11.02 -0.35 -3.21
C TRP A 65 10.34 -1.72 -3.00
N CYS A 66 10.20 -2.53 -4.06
CA CYS A 66 9.64 -3.87 -3.97
C CYS A 66 10.58 -4.78 -3.18
N ARG A 67 10.00 -5.76 -2.50
CA ARG A 67 10.73 -6.67 -1.61
C ARG A 67 10.44 -8.11 -2.02
N THR A 68 11.43 -8.98 -1.87
CA THR A 68 11.19 -10.42 -1.96
C THR A 68 10.24 -10.85 -0.84
N ALA A 69 9.63 -12.03 -0.95
CA ALA A 69 8.72 -12.54 0.08
C ALA A 69 9.39 -12.64 1.46
N GLU A 70 10.68 -12.99 1.50
CA GLU A 70 11.48 -13.11 2.72
C GLU A 70 11.76 -11.75 3.34
N GLN A 71 12.22 -10.78 2.55
CA GLN A 71 12.41 -9.41 3.01
C GLN A 71 11.08 -8.84 3.54
N ALA A 72 9.98 -9.05 2.80
CA ALA A 72 8.67 -8.62 3.24
C ALA A 72 8.22 -9.31 4.54
N LEU A 73 8.55 -10.59 4.74
CA LEU A 73 8.28 -11.32 5.99
C LEU A 73 9.04 -10.72 7.18
N GLU A 74 10.32 -10.41 6.99
CA GLU A 74 11.18 -9.82 8.02
C GLU A 74 10.68 -8.45 8.48
N HIS A 75 10.11 -7.67 7.56
CA HIS A 75 9.59 -6.33 7.83
C HIS A 75 8.09 -6.31 8.17
N GLY A 76 7.40 -7.45 8.31
CA GLY A 76 5.96 -7.49 8.63
C GLY A 76 5.06 -6.95 7.50
N LEU A 77 5.55 -6.95 6.26
CA LEU A 77 4.88 -6.36 5.10
C LEU A 77 3.93 -7.32 4.37
N LEU A 78 3.90 -8.59 4.76
CA LEU A 78 2.97 -9.57 4.18
C LEU A 78 1.60 -9.51 4.87
N ALA A 79 0.56 -9.94 4.15
CA ALA A 79 -0.75 -10.22 4.73
C ALA A 79 -0.64 -11.16 5.95
N GLN A 80 -1.54 -10.98 6.92
CA GLN A 80 -1.60 -11.77 8.15
C GLN A 80 -1.69 -13.29 7.89
N ASP A 81 -2.35 -13.69 6.80
CA ASP A 81 -2.56 -15.07 6.39
C ASP A 81 -1.68 -15.45 5.17
N CYS A 82 -0.59 -14.73 4.93
CA CYS A 82 0.27 -14.98 3.77
C CYS A 82 0.95 -16.36 3.85
N PRO A 83 0.96 -17.17 2.78
CA PRO A 83 1.60 -18.49 2.79
C PRO A 83 3.09 -18.46 3.16
N TYR A 84 3.82 -17.42 2.74
CA TYR A 84 5.22 -17.22 3.11
C TYR A 84 5.44 -17.04 4.62
N ALA A 85 4.41 -16.63 5.36
CA ALA A 85 4.46 -16.45 6.81
C ALA A 85 3.97 -17.67 7.59
N LYS A 86 3.51 -18.74 6.93
CA LYS A 86 2.85 -19.89 7.56
C LYS A 86 3.67 -20.53 8.69
N HIS A 87 4.99 -20.53 8.58
CA HIS A 87 5.90 -21.15 9.55
C HIS A 87 6.49 -20.16 10.56
N ARG A 88 6.12 -18.88 10.50
CA ARG A 88 6.62 -17.86 11.43
C ARG A 88 5.65 -17.69 12.60
N SER A 89 5.98 -18.36 13.71
CA SER A 89 5.21 -18.24 14.95
C SER A 89 5.09 -16.78 15.39
N GLY A 90 3.88 -16.38 15.78
CA GLY A 90 3.60 -15.01 16.24
C GLY A 90 3.66 -13.93 15.17
N TYR A 91 3.69 -14.29 13.88
CA TYR A 91 3.69 -13.31 12.79
C TYR A 91 2.46 -12.40 12.86
N ARG A 92 2.69 -11.08 12.89
CA ARG A 92 1.65 -10.05 12.81
C ARG A 92 1.81 -9.31 11.51
N GLY A 93 0.98 -9.66 10.53
CA GLY A 93 0.99 -9.10 9.20
C GLY A 93 -0.11 -8.07 8.98
N LYS A 94 -0.17 -7.58 7.75
CA LYS A 94 -1.21 -6.66 7.29
C LYS A 94 -2.59 -7.30 7.37
N VAL A 95 -3.58 -6.55 7.82
CA VAL A 95 -4.97 -7.03 7.91
C VAL A 95 -5.91 -6.19 7.07
N THR A 96 -6.85 -6.86 6.41
CA THR A 96 -8.01 -6.21 5.81
C THR A 96 -9.14 -6.27 6.82
N LEU A 97 -9.66 -5.11 7.21
CA LEU A 97 -10.78 -5.04 8.15
C LEU A 97 -12.09 -5.29 7.43
N HIS A 98 -13.10 -5.75 8.16
CA HIS A 98 -14.47 -5.78 7.66
C HIS A 98 -14.91 -4.33 7.29
N PRO A 99 -15.65 -4.10 6.19
CA PRO A 99 -15.96 -2.75 5.71
C PRO A 99 -16.57 -1.81 6.75
N ARG A 100 -17.44 -2.34 7.62
CA ARG A 100 -18.01 -1.56 8.74
C ARG A 100 -16.96 -1.03 9.71
N LEU A 101 -15.99 -1.87 10.08
CA LEU A 101 -14.92 -1.50 11.00
C LEU A 101 -13.90 -0.59 10.31
N GLN A 102 -13.62 -0.84 9.03
CA GLN A 102 -12.78 0.02 8.21
C GLN A 102 -13.32 1.46 8.20
N LYS A 103 -14.63 1.63 7.95
CA LYS A 103 -15.29 2.94 7.98
C LYS A 103 -15.14 3.65 9.33
N THR A 104 -15.17 2.92 10.44
CA THR A 104 -14.96 3.49 11.78
C THR A 104 -13.53 4.03 11.97
N VAL A 105 -12.53 3.42 11.34
CA VAL A 105 -11.12 3.83 11.48
C VAL A 105 -10.62 4.76 10.36
N GLU A 106 -11.44 5.05 9.35
CA GLU A 106 -11.08 5.97 8.25
C GLU A 106 -10.54 7.33 8.72
N PRO A 107 -11.11 7.99 9.75
CA PRO A 107 -10.54 9.25 10.24
C PRO A 107 -9.10 9.11 10.75
N ALA A 108 -8.78 8.01 11.42
CA ALA A 108 -7.43 7.73 11.91
C ALA A 108 -6.47 7.42 10.76
N ILE A 109 -6.92 6.65 9.78
CA ILE A 109 -6.16 6.35 8.56
C ILE A 109 -5.85 7.66 7.81
N ARG A 110 -6.86 8.52 7.61
CA ARG A 110 -6.70 9.82 6.97
C ARG A 110 -5.69 10.68 7.71
N ALA A 111 -5.83 10.82 9.02
CA ALA A 111 -4.89 11.58 9.84
C ALA A 111 -3.44 11.08 9.69
N GLU A 112 -3.25 9.76 9.66
CA GLU A 112 -1.93 9.17 9.52
C GLU A 112 -1.31 9.39 8.12
N ILE A 113 -2.13 9.37 7.06
CA ILE A 113 -1.68 9.73 5.70
C ILE A 113 -1.29 11.19 5.64
N LEU A 114 -2.09 12.09 6.23
CA LEU A 114 -1.74 13.52 6.26
C LEU A 114 -0.45 13.79 7.03
N ARG A 115 -0.24 13.05 8.13
CA ARG A 115 0.95 13.19 8.98
C ARG A 115 2.21 12.63 8.33
N THR A 116 2.11 11.50 7.65
CA THR A 116 3.28 10.73 7.20
C THR A 116 3.43 10.61 5.70
N GLY A 117 2.47 11.08 4.91
CA GLY A 117 2.45 10.86 3.47
C GLY A 117 2.24 9.41 3.07
N VAL A 118 2.29 9.16 1.76
CA VAL A 118 2.27 7.80 1.19
C VAL A 118 3.65 7.43 0.63
N PRO A 119 4.08 6.16 0.69
CA PRO A 119 5.38 5.75 0.14
C PRO A 119 5.48 5.98 -1.37
N ASN A 120 6.70 6.15 -1.89
CA ASN A 120 6.97 6.34 -3.34
C ASN A 120 6.28 5.34 -4.27
N GLY A 121 6.14 4.09 -3.84
CA GLY A 121 5.50 3.07 -4.67
C GLY A 121 3.97 3.12 -4.69
N ALA A 122 3.34 4.04 -3.96
CA ALA A 122 1.88 4.15 -3.86
C ALA A 122 1.25 4.71 -5.13
N SER A 123 0.05 4.21 -5.45
CA SER A 123 -0.83 4.88 -6.40
C SER A 123 -1.29 6.21 -5.83
N LEU A 124 -0.71 7.32 -6.31
CA LEU A 124 -1.12 8.66 -5.89
C LEU A 124 -2.57 8.94 -6.23
N ALA A 125 -3.05 8.46 -7.39
CA ALA A 125 -4.45 8.56 -7.76
C ALA A 125 -5.36 7.82 -6.76
N GLY A 126 -4.95 6.64 -6.28
CA GLY A 126 -5.64 5.91 -5.23
C GLY A 126 -5.66 6.68 -3.91
N ALA A 127 -4.50 7.16 -3.46
CA ALA A 127 -4.38 7.96 -2.24
C ALA A 127 -5.24 9.23 -2.28
N LEU A 128 -5.29 9.95 -3.42
CA LEU A 128 -6.17 11.12 -3.59
C LEU A 128 -7.64 10.73 -3.52
N ARG A 129 -8.07 9.64 -4.17
CA ARG A 129 -9.45 9.15 -4.05
C ARG A 129 -9.83 8.87 -2.60
N PHE A 130 -8.93 8.26 -1.83
CA PHE A 130 -9.16 8.03 -0.40
C PHE A 130 -9.30 9.36 0.38
N LEU A 131 -8.38 10.30 0.19
CA LEU A 131 -8.39 11.58 0.89
C LEU A 131 -9.66 12.41 0.57
N HIS A 132 -10.04 12.51 -0.71
CA HIS A 132 -11.26 13.22 -1.13
C HIS A 132 -12.55 12.55 -0.63
N ARG A 133 -12.57 11.22 -0.54
CA ARG A 133 -13.74 10.50 -0.02
C ARG A 133 -13.91 10.69 1.49
N THR A 134 -12.83 11.00 2.19
CA THR A 134 -12.78 11.06 3.67
C THR A 134 -12.65 12.47 4.24
N GLY A 135 -12.58 13.50 3.40
CA GLY A 135 -12.56 14.91 3.81
C GLY A 135 -12.87 15.88 2.66
N PRO A 136 -13.23 17.14 2.98
CA PRO A 136 -13.60 18.14 1.97
C PRO A 136 -12.41 18.77 1.23
N GLU A 137 -11.19 18.64 1.75
CA GLU A 137 -10.01 19.33 1.21
C GLU A 137 -9.47 18.65 -0.05
N THR A 138 -8.98 19.49 -0.97
CA THR A 138 -8.28 19.05 -2.18
C THR A 138 -6.78 19.02 -1.92
N PHE A 139 -6.11 17.97 -2.39
CA PHE A 139 -4.67 17.78 -2.17
C PHE A 139 -3.90 17.66 -3.49
N LYS A 140 -2.64 18.10 -3.46
CA LYS A 140 -1.58 17.63 -4.36
C LYS A 140 -0.48 16.96 -3.56
N PHE A 141 0.26 16.06 -4.20
CA PHE A 141 1.42 15.44 -3.57
C PHE A 141 2.71 16.18 -3.92
N LYS A 142 3.59 16.34 -2.93
CA LYS A 142 4.98 16.74 -3.09
C LYS A 142 5.87 15.71 -2.42
N TYR A 143 7.10 15.52 -2.90
CA TYR A 143 8.05 14.67 -2.19
C TYR A 143 8.44 15.30 -0.85
N ASP A 144 8.72 14.46 0.13
CA ASP A 144 9.45 14.85 1.34
C ASP A 144 10.94 15.14 1.02
N ALA A 145 11.68 15.59 2.03
CA ALA A 145 13.07 16.02 1.86
C ALA A 145 13.98 14.88 1.36
N ASP A 146 13.69 13.65 1.78
CA ASP A 146 14.48 12.46 1.48
C ASP A 146 14.03 11.75 0.18
N ASN A 147 12.98 12.25 -0.47
CA ASN A 147 12.31 11.61 -1.61
C ASN A 147 11.92 10.16 -1.33
N GLU A 148 11.44 9.85 -0.13
CA GLU A 148 10.93 8.53 0.25
C GLU A 148 9.40 8.49 0.29
N ARG A 149 8.78 9.66 0.48
CA ARG A 149 7.34 9.79 0.65
C ARG A 149 6.75 10.95 -0.14
N HIS A 150 5.50 10.75 -0.53
CA HIS A 150 4.65 11.78 -1.08
C HIS A 150 3.77 12.37 0.01
N MET A 151 4.05 13.61 0.38
CA MET A 151 3.32 14.39 1.37
C MET A 151 2.11 15.09 0.72
N PRO A 152 0.90 14.89 1.24
CA PRO A 152 -0.28 15.61 0.77
C PRO A 152 -0.20 17.07 1.24
N VAL A 153 -0.35 18.00 0.31
CA VAL A 153 -0.37 19.44 0.56
C VAL A 153 -1.72 19.97 0.10
N VAL A 154 -2.43 20.64 1.01
CA VAL A 154 -3.72 21.26 0.71
C VAL A 154 -3.54 22.27 -0.41
N ILE A 155 -4.42 22.18 -1.41
CA ILE A 155 -4.57 23.23 -2.41
C ILE A 155 -5.56 24.22 -1.79
N HIS A 156 -5.05 25.35 -1.35
CA HIS A 156 -5.89 26.52 -1.14
C HIS A 156 -6.15 27.10 -2.52
N ASP A 157 -7.41 27.26 -2.90
CA ASP A 157 -7.75 28.14 -4.01
C ASP A 157 -7.20 29.52 -3.62
N VAL A 158 -6.17 29.98 -4.32
CA VAL A 158 -5.68 31.35 -4.20
C VAL A 158 -6.18 32.07 -5.45
N ASP A 159 -7.27 32.81 -5.21
CA ASP A 159 -7.75 34.02 -5.86
C ASP A 159 -7.95 34.03 -7.39
N GLU A 160 -9.24 34.01 -7.79
CA GLU A 160 -9.70 34.95 -8.82
C GLU A 160 -9.29 36.35 -8.34
N ASP A 161 -8.23 36.93 -8.91
CA ASP A 161 -8.12 38.36 -9.21
C ASP A 161 -6.76 38.67 -9.85
N GLY A 162 -6.80 39.21 -11.07
CA GLY A 162 -5.71 40.02 -11.60
C GLY A 162 -5.37 39.82 -13.07
N GLU A 163 -6.18 40.39 -13.97
CA GLU A 163 -5.64 41.28 -15.00
C GLU A 163 -6.73 42.27 -15.45
N ASP A 164 -6.44 43.55 -15.17
CA ASP A 164 -7.20 44.77 -15.53
C ASP A 164 -7.36 44.95 -17.06
#